data_AF-A0A0C2FR01-F1
#
_entry.id   AF-A0A0C2FR01-F1
#
_cell.length_a   1.000
_cell.length_b   1.000
_cell.length_c   1.000
_cell.angle_alpha   90.00
_cell.angle_beta   90.00
_cell.angle_gamma   90.00
#
_symmetry.space_group_name_H-M   'P 1'
#
loop_
_entity.id
_entity.type
_entity.pdbx_description
1 polymer ?
#
loop_
_entity_poly.entity_id
_entity_poly.type
_entity_poly.pdbx_seq_one_letter_code
_entity_poly.pdbx_strand_id
1 'polypeptide(L)'
;MSSELPPGRLGNLTPEQEEKLRQFWVAVFKVCQIDLSSFDPGSAAESADAPDDEDGSGDTVLETISSAAASDSKKKDKKKKRSLFKRSKKDGGTKDGGSKDGNPAGESVATVTKAVSAVDLAAAGADDKYGQSKLFQEALANQTPESIRDTLWAMVKHDHPDALFLRFLRARKWDVDKALVMLVSTMHWRARDMHVDDDIMLKGDGGAAEEVATATDEKAKTISEDFLAQMRMGKSFLHGSDKQGRPICIVRVRLHHQGDQVEQSVERCTVYIIETARLSLRPPVDTAVNTIPSDKRSAFCDYNLVSFTNK
;
A
#
# COMPACT_ATOMS: atom_id res chain seq x y z
N MET A 1 11.02 -8.70 -29.57
CA MET A 1 9.79 -7.92 -29.84
C MET A 1 9.69 -6.89 -28.72
N SER A 2 10.03 -5.63 -29.00
CA SER A 2 9.87 -4.53 -28.02
C SER A 2 8.36 -4.25 -27.91
N SER A 3 7.69 -4.82 -26.92
CA SER A 3 6.32 -4.43 -26.62
C SER A 3 6.36 -3.05 -25.96
N GLU A 4 5.75 -2.05 -26.59
CA GLU A 4 5.55 -0.74 -25.97
C GLU A 4 4.93 -0.89 -24.58
N LEU A 5 5.50 -0.20 -23.61
CA LEU A 5 5.04 -0.22 -22.23
C LEU A 5 3.65 0.43 -22.16
N PRO A 6 2.68 -0.14 -21.43
CA PRO A 6 1.39 0.51 -21.24
C PRO A 6 1.53 1.89 -20.56
N PRO A 7 0.64 2.85 -20.84
CA PRO A 7 0.70 4.18 -20.23
C PRO A 7 0.53 4.11 -18.70
N GLY A 8 1.19 5.02 -17.98
CA GLY A 8 1.15 5.06 -16.51
C GLY A 8 2.00 3.97 -15.84
N ARG A 9 2.93 3.35 -16.59
CA ARG A 9 3.94 2.42 -16.08
C ARG A 9 5.29 3.12 -16.01
N LEU A 10 6.21 2.58 -15.21
CA LEU A 10 7.60 3.04 -15.23
C LEU A 10 8.16 2.96 -16.64
N GLY A 11 8.83 4.02 -17.08
CA GLY A 11 9.31 4.17 -18.46
C GLY A 11 8.26 4.65 -19.47
N ASN A 12 7.00 4.85 -19.07
CA ASN A 12 5.95 5.47 -19.89
C ASN A 12 4.99 6.32 -19.04
N LEU A 13 5.55 7.34 -18.40
CA LEU A 13 4.83 8.35 -17.61
C LEU A 13 4.80 9.69 -18.35
N THR A 14 3.68 10.41 -18.23
CA THR A 14 3.64 11.83 -18.65
C THR A 14 4.25 12.73 -17.56
N PRO A 15 4.67 13.96 -17.88
CA PRO A 15 5.19 14.89 -16.88
C PRO A 15 4.22 15.14 -15.71
N GLU A 16 2.90 15.17 -15.97
CA GLU A 16 1.90 15.31 -14.90
C GLU A 16 1.82 14.06 -14.03
N GLN A 17 1.97 12.88 -14.62
CA GLN A 17 1.98 11.61 -13.90
C GLN A 17 3.20 11.46 -12.99
N GLU A 18 4.37 11.89 -13.46
CA GLU A 18 5.58 11.94 -12.63
C GLU A 18 5.42 12.89 -11.45
N GLU A 19 4.85 14.07 -11.67
CA GLU A 19 4.57 15.01 -10.59
C GLU A 19 3.60 14.42 -9.56
N LYS A 20 2.57 13.69 -10.01
CA LYS A 20 1.65 12.97 -9.11
C LYS A 20 2.35 11.87 -8.32
N LEU A 21 3.29 11.15 -8.93
CA LEU A 21 4.11 10.16 -8.23
C LEU A 21 4.99 10.82 -7.15
N ARG A 22 5.62 11.96 -7.44
CA ARG A 22 6.39 12.73 -6.45
C ARG A 22 5.52 13.21 -5.29
N GLN A 23 4.36 13.80 -5.59
CA GLN A 23 3.38 14.22 -4.58
C GLN A 23 2.97 13.05 -3.68
N PHE A 24 2.78 11.87 -4.29
CA PHE A 24 2.41 10.68 -3.55
C PHE A 24 3.53 10.17 -2.63
N TRP A 25 4.78 10.15 -3.09
CA TRP A 25 5.94 9.86 -2.24
C TRP A 25 6.06 10.80 -1.03
N VAL A 26 5.93 12.11 -1.27
CA VAL A 26 5.95 13.11 -0.19
C VAL A 26 4.83 12.85 0.83
N ALA A 27 3.64 12.47 0.37
CA ALA A 27 2.53 12.13 1.26
C ALA A 27 2.82 10.87 2.10
N VAL A 28 3.40 9.83 1.48
CA VAL A 28 3.81 8.60 2.20
C VAL A 28 4.90 8.89 3.24
N PHE A 29 5.91 9.69 2.90
CA PHE A 29 6.96 10.07 3.84
C PHE A 29 6.43 10.84 5.05
N LYS A 30 5.43 11.71 4.86
CA LYS A 30 4.74 12.38 5.97
C LYS A 30 4.01 11.40 6.89
N VAL A 31 3.34 10.40 6.33
CA VAL A 31 2.68 9.34 7.13
C VAL A 31 3.70 8.52 7.92
N CYS A 32 4.85 8.23 7.31
CA CYS A 32 5.96 7.52 7.95
C CYS A 32 6.79 8.39 8.91
N GLN A 33 6.44 9.67 9.09
CA GLN A 33 7.21 10.65 9.88
C GLN A 33 8.69 10.75 9.50
N ILE A 34 9.00 10.59 8.21
CA ILE A 34 10.36 10.76 7.71
C ILE A 34 10.60 12.26 7.48
N ASP A 35 11.61 12.81 8.16
CA ASP A 35 11.99 14.21 8.02
C ASP A 35 12.80 14.44 6.73
N LEU A 36 12.10 14.92 5.70
CA LEU A 36 12.70 15.26 4.42
C LEU A 36 13.56 16.54 4.46
N SER A 37 13.48 17.35 5.53
CA SER A 37 14.30 18.56 5.66
C SER A 37 15.77 18.27 5.93
N SER A 38 16.07 17.05 6.39
CA SER A 38 17.43 16.54 6.55
C SER A 38 18.05 16.00 5.26
N PHE A 39 17.24 15.84 4.20
CA PHE A 39 17.70 15.29 2.93
C PHE A 39 18.18 16.42 2.03
N ASP A 40 19.50 16.57 1.90
CA ASP A 40 20.10 17.42 0.88
C ASP A 40 20.21 16.62 -0.44
N PRO A 41 19.36 16.90 -1.45
CA PRO A 41 19.40 16.20 -2.73
C PRO A 41 20.73 16.37 -3.47
N GLY A 42 21.60 17.33 -3.08
CA GLY A 42 22.94 17.49 -3.61
C GLY A 42 23.93 16.40 -3.18
N SER A 43 23.76 15.82 -1.98
CA SER A 43 24.76 14.86 -1.44
C SER A 43 24.58 13.42 -1.95
N ALA A 44 23.39 13.05 -2.41
CA ALA A 44 23.12 11.70 -2.94
C ALA A 44 23.60 11.53 -4.39
N ALA A 45 23.76 12.63 -5.14
CA ALA A 45 24.26 12.60 -6.52
C ALA A 45 25.79 12.41 -6.59
N GLU A 46 26.52 12.66 -5.50
CA GLU A 46 28.00 12.56 -5.45
C GLU A 46 28.51 11.16 -5.05
N SER A 47 27.64 10.19 -4.78
CA SER A 47 28.03 8.83 -4.39
C SER A 47 27.71 7.75 -5.43
N ALA A 48 27.29 8.13 -6.63
CA ALA A 48 27.26 7.23 -7.79
C ALA A 48 28.67 7.18 -8.41
N ASP A 49 29.52 6.37 -7.77
CA ASP A 49 30.88 6.05 -8.21
C ASP A 49 30.86 5.51 -9.65
N ALA A 50 31.47 6.27 -10.57
CA ALA A 50 31.82 5.81 -11.92
C ALA A 50 33.34 5.61 -11.96
N PRO A 51 33.84 4.57 -12.66
CA PRO A 51 35.18 4.05 -12.47
C PRO A 51 36.25 5.04 -12.93
N ASP A 52 37.32 5.12 -12.12
CA ASP A 52 38.57 5.83 -12.39
C ASP A 52 39.17 5.45 -13.75
N ASP A 53 39.42 6.44 -14.60
CA ASP A 53 40.48 6.41 -15.60
C ASP A 53 41.03 7.83 -15.81
N GLU A 54 42.33 8.00 -15.55
CA GLU A 54 43.12 9.21 -15.79
C GLU A 54 43.28 9.49 -17.30
N ASP A 55 43.21 10.77 -17.69
CA ASP A 55 44.28 11.55 -18.34
C ASP A 55 43.74 12.64 -19.31
N GLY A 56 44.37 13.83 -19.27
CA GLY A 56 44.55 14.67 -20.46
C GLY A 56 43.63 15.88 -20.75
N SER A 57 43.92 17.02 -20.10
CA SER A 57 44.14 18.36 -20.70
C SER A 57 43.04 19.12 -21.51
N GLY A 58 42.87 20.42 -21.19
CA GLY A 58 42.39 21.49 -22.08
C GLY A 58 41.03 22.09 -21.71
N ASP A 59 40.97 23.13 -20.86
CA ASP A 59 40.98 24.58 -21.18
C ASP A 59 39.60 25.21 -21.51
N THR A 60 39.44 26.42 -20.96
CA THR A 60 38.53 27.53 -21.29
C THR A 60 37.06 27.58 -20.82
N VAL A 61 36.85 28.60 -19.95
CA VAL A 61 35.90 29.75 -20.08
C VAL A 61 34.40 29.44 -19.96
N LEU A 62 33.49 30.26 -19.40
CA LEU A 62 33.37 31.39 -18.47
C LEU A 62 31.85 31.74 -18.53
N GLU A 63 31.37 32.48 -17.54
CA GLU A 63 30.07 33.19 -17.49
C GLU A 63 28.86 32.40 -16.98
N THR A 64 28.34 32.64 -15.77
CA THR A 64 27.78 33.90 -15.21
C THR A 64 26.59 34.38 -16.03
N ILE A 65 25.41 34.47 -15.41
CA ILE A 65 24.61 35.69 -15.26
C ILE A 65 23.51 35.41 -14.23
N SER A 66 23.65 36.07 -13.09
CA SER A 66 22.60 36.38 -12.14
C SER A 66 21.48 37.19 -12.79
N SER A 67 20.24 37.05 -12.31
CA SER A 67 19.48 38.25 -11.99
C SER A 67 18.47 37.99 -10.88
N ALA A 68 18.55 38.84 -9.86
CA ALA A 68 17.63 38.99 -8.76
C ALA A 68 16.77 40.25 -8.99
N ALA A 69 15.54 40.25 -8.47
CA ALA A 69 14.82 41.38 -7.84
C ALA A 69 13.35 40.95 -7.70
N ALA A 70 12.75 40.76 -6.51
CA ALA A 70 12.52 41.65 -5.37
C ALA A 70 11.31 42.61 -5.49
N SER A 71 10.55 42.65 -4.39
CA SER A 71 9.57 43.66 -3.91
C SER A 71 8.13 43.61 -4.46
N ASP A 72 7.05 43.96 -3.74
CA ASP A 72 6.72 44.12 -2.31
C ASP A 72 5.20 44.47 -2.21
N SER A 73 4.53 44.06 -1.13
CA SER A 73 3.38 44.68 -0.44
C SER A 73 1.99 44.83 -1.13
N LYS A 74 0.93 44.29 -0.50
CA LYS A 74 0.02 45.03 0.43
C LYS A 74 -1.21 44.22 0.89
N LYS A 75 -1.51 44.42 2.17
CA LYS A 75 -2.56 43.87 3.04
C LYS A 75 -3.93 44.53 2.83
N LYS A 76 -5.04 43.80 3.02
CA LYS A 76 -6.31 44.38 3.53
C LYS A 76 -7.26 43.36 4.16
N ASP A 77 -7.53 43.55 5.45
CA ASP A 77 -8.56 42.89 6.27
C ASP A 77 -10.00 43.30 5.89
N LYS A 78 -10.97 42.39 6.09
CA LYS A 78 -12.32 42.75 6.58
C LYS A 78 -13.08 41.58 7.24
N LYS A 79 -13.77 41.94 8.33
CA LYS A 79 -14.45 41.11 9.35
C LYS A 79 -15.90 40.68 9.02
N LYS A 80 -16.26 39.51 9.61
CA LYS A 80 -17.49 39.11 10.36
C LYS A 80 -18.88 38.94 9.66
N LYS A 81 -19.52 37.79 9.98
CA LYS A 81 -20.88 37.59 10.58
C LYS A 81 -21.03 36.09 10.97
N ARG A 82 -21.17 35.74 12.26
CA ARG A 82 -22.37 35.56 13.13
C ARG A 82 -23.14 34.23 12.97
N SER A 83 -23.10 33.37 14.00
CA SER A 83 -24.24 32.62 14.59
C SER A 83 -23.68 31.73 15.73
N LEU A 84 -23.83 31.99 17.03
CA LEU A 84 -25.03 31.93 17.90
C LEU A 84 -25.72 30.56 17.93
N PHE A 85 -25.21 29.60 18.72
CA PHE A 85 -26.07 28.83 19.63
C PHE A 85 -25.32 28.46 20.91
N LYS A 86 -25.92 28.88 22.02
CA LYS A 86 -25.51 28.68 23.41
C LYS A 86 -26.61 27.84 24.04
N ARG A 87 -26.29 26.72 24.70
CA ARG A 87 -27.17 26.13 25.71
C ARG A 87 -26.35 25.45 26.79
N SER A 88 -26.73 25.72 28.02
CA SER A 88 -25.99 25.44 29.26
C SER A 88 -26.62 24.31 30.06
N LYS A 89 -25.78 23.65 30.89
CA LYS A 89 -26.02 23.13 32.26
C LYS A 89 -24.69 22.44 32.69
N LYS A 90 -23.93 22.89 33.72
CA LYS A 90 -24.18 22.89 35.19
C LYS A 90 -24.31 21.43 35.70
N ASP A 91 -23.59 20.87 36.67
CA ASP A 91 -22.59 21.28 37.67
C ASP A 91 -21.88 19.98 38.16
N GLY A 92 -20.77 20.10 38.89
CA GLY A 92 -20.37 19.11 39.91
C GLY A 92 -18.93 18.59 39.78
N GLY A 93 -18.00 19.18 40.51
CA GLY A 93 -16.60 18.76 40.55
C GLY A 93 -16.33 17.57 41.48
N THR A 94 -15.16 16.96 41.30
CA THR A 94 -14.16 16.66 42.35
C THR A 94 -12.87 16.22 41.65
N LYS A 95 -11.74 16.81 42.05
CA LYS A 95 -10.39 16.36 41.70
C LYS A 95 -10.07 15.12 42.53
N ASP A 96 -9.45 14.11 41.92
CA ASP A 96 -8.29 13.51 42.59
C ASP A 96 -7.27 13.01 41.58
N GLY A 97 -6.00 13.15 41.96
CA GLY A 97 -4.83 13.00 41.12
C GLY A 97 -4.42 11.55 40.87
N GLY A 98 -3.84 11.31 39.70
CA GLY A 98 -3.14 10.08 39.36
C GLY A 98 -2.17 10.36 38.21
N SER A 99 -0.90 10.01 38.44
CA SER A 99 0.28 10.29 37.62
C SER A 99 0.09 10.11 36.11
N LYS A 100 0.54 11.09 35.32
CA LYS A 100 0.75 10.95 33.87
C LYS A 100 2.15 10.41 33.64
N ASP A 101 2.27 9.11 33.46
CA ASP A 101 3.39 8.54 32.72
C ASP A 101 3.03 8.61 31.23
N GLY A 102 3.72 9.48 30.51
CA GLY A 102 3.51 9.74 29.10
C GLY A 102 3.90 8.53 28.26
N ASN A 103 2.91 7.94 27.58
CA ASN A 103 3.17 6.98 26.52
C ASN A 103 3.55 7.75 25.23
N PRO A 104 4.77 7.59 24.68
CA PRO A 104 5.21 8.30 23.47
C PRO A 104 4.40 7.93 22.21
N ALA A 105 3.62 6.85 22.24
CA ALA A 105 2.74 6.47 21.14
C ALA A 105 1.61 7.48 20.88
N GLY A 106 1.11 8.18 21.91
CA GLY A 106 -0.01 9.12 21.76
C GLY A 106 0.35 10.42 21.02
N GLU A 107 1.59 10.86 21.16
CA GLU A 107 2.10 12.09 20.53
C GLU A 107 2.47 11.87 19.05
N SER A 108 2.99 10.68 18.74
CA SER A 108 3.26 10.24 17.36
C SER A 108 1.97 10.10 16.56
N VAL A 109 0.95 9.42 17.10
CA VAL A 109 -0.37 9.27 16.43
C VAL A 109 -1.05 10.62 16.18
N ALA A 110 -0.98 11.56 17.14
CA ALA A 110 -1.52 12.91 16.96
C ALA A 110 -0.80 13.72 15.86
N THR A 111 0.51 13.52 15.71
CA THR A 111 1.32 14.17 14.67
C THR A 111 1.02 13.60 13.29
N VAL A 112 0.87 12.27 13.15
CA VAL A 112 0.39 11.66 11.90
C VAL A 112 -1.01 12.18 11.57
N THR A 113 -1.93 12.18 12.54
CA THR A 113 -3.30 12.67 12.33
C THR A 113 -3.31 14.11 11.83
N LYS A 114 -2.43 14.98 12.35
CA LYS A 114 -2.29 16.38 11.90
C LYS A 114 -1.64 16.52 10.52
N ALA A 115 -0.62 15.72 10.21
CA ALA A 115 0.00 15.69 8.88
C ALA A 115 -0.97 15.18 7.80
N VAL A 116 -1.84 14.25 8.19
CA VAL A 116 -2.88 13.66 7.36
C VAL A 116 -4.15 14.52 7.33
N SER A 117 -4.37 15.42 8.29
CA SER A 117 -5.48 16.38 8.25
C SER A 117 -5.40 17.38 7.09
N ALA A 118 -4.25 17.44 6.41
CA ALA A 118 -4.06 18.18 5.15
C ALA A 118 -4.51 17.39 3.91
N VAL A 119 -4.74 16.07 4.04
CA VAL A 119 -5.40 15.22 3.05
C VAL A 119 -6.89 15.52 3.16
N ASP A 120 -7.52 15.92 2.05
CA ASP A 120 -8.94 16.28 2.06
C ASP A 120 -9.81 15.02 2.13
N LEU A 121 -9.87 14.41 3.32
CA LEU A 121 -10.61 13.19 3.62
C LEU A 121 -12.11 13.32 3.28
N ALA A 122 -12.64 14.55 3.25
CA ALA A 122 -14.01 14.82 2.81
C ALA A 122 -14.21 14.58 1.30
N ALA A 123 -13.19 14.80 0.47
CA ALA A 123 -13.22 14.52 -0.97
C ALA A 123 -13.01 13.03 -1.28
N ALA A 124 -12.38 12.27 -0.38
CA ALA A 124 -12.23 10.81 -0.49
C ALA A 124 -13.54 10.04 -0.23
N GLY A 125 -14.48 10.63 0.52
CA GLY A 125 -15.75 10.00 0.89
C GLY A 125 -16.77 9.82 -0.26
N ALA A 126 -16.61 10.56 -1.37
CA ALA A 126 -17.58 10.53 -2.48
C ALA A 126 -17.56 9.23 -3.31
N ASP A 127 -16.53 8.39 -3.15
CA ASP A 127 -16.36 7.11 -3.86
C ASP A 127 -15.99 5.97 -2.88
N ASP A 128 -16.41 6.10 -1.60
CA ASP A 128 -16.04 5.17 -0.52
C ASP A 128 -16.86 3.87 -0.53
N LYS A 129 -16.85 3.17 -1.67
CA LYS A 129 -17.60 1.92 -1.87
C LYS A 129 -17.20 0.83 -0.86
N TYR A 130 -16.01 0.90 -0.27
CA TYR A 130 -15.44 -0.14 0.59
C TYR A 130 -15.15 0.33 2.03
N GLY A 131 -15.59 1.52 2.43
CA GLY A 131 -15.31 2.05 3.77
C GLY A 131 -13.82 2.33 4.05
N GLN A 132 -13.02 2.56 3.00
CA GLN A 132 -11.58 2.83 3.08
C GLN A 132 -11.29 4.08 3.92
N SER A 133 -12.15 5.09 3.90
CA SER A 133 -11.92 6.29 4.72
C SER A 133 -12.00 5.97 6.22
N LYS A 134 -12.88 5.03 6.60
CA LYS A 134 -13.00 4.55 7.98
C LYS A 134 -11.82 3.65 8.35
N LEU A 135 -11.48 2.68 7.50
CA LEU A 135 -10.32 1.80 7.69
C LEU A 135 -9.02 2.60 7.79
N PHE A 136 -8.90 3.70 7.06
CA PHE A 136 -7.78 4.61 7.14
C PHE A 136 -7.66 5.30 8.50
N GLN A 137 -8.77 5.78 9.07
CA GLN A 137 -8.78 6.35 10.42
C GLN A 137 -8.43 5.29 11.47
N GLU A 138 -8.98 4.08 11.33
CA GLU A 138 -8.66 2.94 12.20
C GLU A 138 -7.17 2.54 12.08
N ALA A 139 -6.62 2.54 10.87
CA ALA A 139 -5.22 2.27 10.61
C ALA A 139 -4.30 3.26 11.34
N LEU A 140 -4.59 4.55 11.24
CA LEU A 140 -3.83 5.60 11.92
C LEU A 140 -3.96 5.55 13.44
N ALA A 141 -5.10 5.08 13.95
CA ALA A 141 -5.29 4.92 15.39
C ALA A 141 -4.52 3.72 15.95
N ASN A 142 -4.35 2.66 15.15
CA ASN A 142 -3.85 1.37 15.61
C ASN A 142 -2.39 1.06 15.20
N GLN A 143 -1.81 1.82 14.28
CA GLN A 143 -0.44 1.62 13.80
C GLN A 143 0.46 2.82 14.10
N THR A 144 1.70 2.53 14.46
CA THR A 144 2.75 3.56 14.56
C THR A 144 3.32 3.85 13.17
N PRO A 145 3.89 5.04 12.92
CA PRO A 145 4.54 5.37 11.65
C PRO A 145 5.62 4.35 11.25
N GLU A 146 6.36 3.83 12.23
CA GLU A 146 7.41 2.83 12.02
C GLU A 146 6.81 1.51 11.54
N SER A 147 5.71 1.07 12.15
CA SER A 147 4.99 -0.14 11.72
C SER A 147 4.46 0.00 10.29
N ILE A 148 3.96 1.18 9.90
CA ILE A 148 3.54 1.46 8.52
C ILE A 148 4.73 1.36 7.57
N ARG A 149 5.88 1.95 7.94
CA ARG A 149 7.11 1.90 7.14
C ARG A 149 7.63 0.48 6.96
N ASP A 150 7.66 -0.31 8.03
CA ASP A 150 8.16 -1.68 7.98
C ASP A 150 7.25 -2.56 7.11
N THR A 151 5.92 -2.38 7.24
CA THR A 151 4.92 -3.06 6.39
C THR A 151 5.06 -2.66 4.92
N LEU A 152 5.31 -1.37 4.64
CA LEU A 152 5.52 -0.86 3.30
C LEU A 152 6.72 -1.55 2.64
N TRP A 153 7.86 -1.61 3.32
CA TRP A 153 9.06 -2.26 2.80
C TRP A 153 8.92 -3.78 2.65
N ALA A 154 8.23 -4.43 3.60
CA ALA A 154 7.87 -5.84 3.47
C ALA A 154 6.96 -6.09 2.24
N MET A 155 6.05 -5.16 1.92
CA MET A 155 5.18 -5.27 0.74
C MET A 155 5.96 -5.13 -0.57
N VAL A 156 6.96 -4.25 -0.66
CA VAL A 156 7.74 -4.00 -1.90
C VAL A 156 8.41 -5.29 -2.39
N LYS A 157 8.98 -6.10 -1.50
CA LYS A 157 9.71 -7.34 -1.85
C LYS A 157 10.80 -7.08 -2.89
N HIS A 158 10.63 -7.60 -4.12
CA HIS A 158 11.54 -7.43 -5.25
C HIS A 158 10.93 -6.57 -6.38
N ASP A 159 9.74 -5.99 -6.15
CA ASP A 159 9.15 -5.02 -7.06
C ASP A 159 9.93 -3.70 -7.00
N HIS A 160 9.88 -2.91 -8.07
CA HIS A 160 10.32 -1.52 -8.01
C HIS A 160 9.36 -0.69 -7.13
N PRO A 161 9.83 0.11 -6.16
CA PRO A 161 8.95 0.82 -5.22
C PRO A 161 8.01 1.81 -5.93
N ASP A 162 8.49 2.54 -6.95
CA ASP A 162 7.61 3.37 -7.77
C ASP A 162 6.55 2.56 -8.53
N ALA A 163 6.88 1.35 -9.01
CA ALA A 163 5.89 0.51 -9.71
C ALA A 163 4.76 0.12 -8.76
N LEU A 164 5.09 -0.17 -7.49
CA LEU A 164 4.09 -0.41 -6.45
C LEU A 164 3.18 0.80 -6.27
N PHE A 165 3.74 2.00 -6.17
CA PHE A 165 2.97 3.23 -5.92
C PHE A 165 2.09 3.60 -7.10
N LEU A 166 2.59 3.41 -8.32
CA LEU A 166 1.83 3.60 -9.54
C LEU A 166 0.62 2.66 -9.63
N ARG A 167 0.64 1.47 -8.99
CA ARG A 167 -0.55 0.60 -8.90
C ARG A 167 -1.70 1.32 -8.19
N PHE A 168 -1.44 1.98 -7.07
CA PHE A 168 -2.43 2.74 -6.29
C PHE A 168 -2.90 3.99 -7.03
N LEU A 169 -1.97 4.77 -7.60
CA LEU A 169 -2.33 5.97 -8.36
C LEU A 169 -3.24 5.65 -9.54
N ARG A 170 -2.93 4.63 -10.34
CA ARG A 170 -3.81 4.21 -11.45
C ARG A 170 -5.16 3.72 -10.95
N ALA A 171 -5.20 2.94 -9.88
CA ALA A 171 -6.44 2.43 -9.29
C ALA A 171 -7.35 3.55 -8.74
N ARG A 172 -6.79 4.73 -8.46
CA ARG A 172 -7.52 5.92 -7.99
C ARG A 172 -7.48 7.07 -9.00
N LYS A 173 -7.34 6.76 -10.30
CA LYS A 173 -7.41 7.75 -11.40
C LYS A 173 -6.48 8.95 -11.20
N TRP A 174 -5.29 8.71 -10.65
CA TRP A 174 -4.27 9.72 -10.32
C TRP A 174 -4.67 10.73 -9.23
N ASP A 175 -5.65 10.40 -8.40
CA ASP A 175 -6.01 11.12 -7.17
C ASP A 175 -5.07 10.67 -6.03
N VAL A 176 -4.17 11.57 -5.61
CA VAL A 176 -3.12 11.28 -4.63
C VAL A 176 -3.70 10.98 -3.25
N ASP A 177 -4.73 11.72 -2.84
CA ASP A 177 -5.34 11.59 -1.53
C ASP A 177 -6.07 10.25 -1.40
N LYS A 178 -6.85 9.89 -2.43
CA LYS A 178 -7.51 8.58 -2.47
C LYS A 178 -6.52 7.42 -2.60
N ALA A 179 -5.42 7.61 -3.34
CA ALA A 179 -4.36 6.61 -3.43
C ALA A 179 -3.69 6.39 -2.06
N LEU A 180 -3.48 7.44 -1.28
CA LEU A 180 -2.91 7.37 0.07
C LEU A 180 -3.84 6.66 1.05
N VAL A 181 -5.13 7.02 1.01
CA VAL A 181 -6.16 6.34 1.80
C VAL A 181 -6.15 4.84 1.50
N MET A 182 -6.16 4.47 0.22
CA MET A 182 -6.09 3.06 -0.20
C MET A 182 -4.80 2.38 0.28
N LEU A 183 -3.63 3.01 0.09
CA LEU A 183 -2.34 2.43 0.48
C LEU A 183 -2.27 2.13 1.98
N VAL A 184 -2.63 3.10 2.83
CA VAL A 184 -2.55 2.94 4.29
C VAL A 184 -3.58 1.93 4.79
N SER A 185 -4.80 1.92 4.23
CA SER A 185 -5.78 0.86 4.51
C SER A 185 -5.25 -0.52 4.11
N THR A 186 -4.58 -0.65 2.96
CA THR A 186 -3.92 -1.89 2.56
C THR A 186 -2.81 -2.30 3.53
N MET A 187 -2.01 -1.36 4.03
CA MET A 187 -0.97 -1.66 5.02
C MET A 187 -1.58 -2.17 6.34
N HIS A 188 -2.70 -1.60 6.77
CA HIS A 188 -3.42 -2.05 7.94
C HIS A 188 -3.91 -3.49 7.80
N TRP A 189 -4.65 -3.76 6.73
CA TRP A 189 -5.16 -5.09 6.44
C TRP A 189 -4.04 -6.12 6.32
N ARG A 190 -2.94 -5.76 5.65
CA ARG A 190 -1.78 -6.63 5.43
C ARG A 190 -1.12 -7.05 6.75
N ALA A 191 -0.92 -6.11 7.66
CA ALA A 191 -0.16 -6.32 8.89
C ALA A 191 -1.00 -6.76 10.09
N ARG A 192 -2.30 -6.43 10.13
CA ARG A 192 -3.15 -6.64 11.32
C ARG A 192 -4.33 -7.56 11.10
N ASP A 193 -4.96 -7.50 9.92
CA ASP A 193 -6.15 -8.30 9.69
C ASP A 193 -5.77 -9.68 9.13
N MET A 194 -4.90 -9.70 8.12
CA MET A 194 -4.58 -10.92 7.38
C MET A 194 -3.19 -11.50 7.64
N HIS A 195 -2.32 -10.77 8.36
CA HIS A 195 -1.00 -11.26 8.74
C HIS A 195 -0.23 -11.86 7.55
N VAL A 196 -0.15 -11.08 6.47
CA VAL A 196 0.32 -11.61 5.17
C VAL A 196 1.79 -12.01 5.24
N ASP A 197 2.64 -11.17 5.82
CA ASP A 197 4.09 -11.36 5.81
C ASP A 197 4.57 -12.21 6.99
N ASP A 198 4.02 -12.02 8.18
CA ASP A 198 4.42 -12.67 9.43
C ASP A 198 3.79 -14.06 9.66
N ASP A 199 2.69 -14.37 8.97
CA ASP A 199 1.99 -15.64 9.13
C ASP A 199 1.85 -16.38 7.80
N ILE A 200 1.07 -15.86 6.84
CA ILE A 200 0.75 -16.59 5.60
C ILE A 200 2.02 -16.90 4.78
N MET A 201 2.81 -15.88 4.46
CA MET A 201 3.99 -16.04 3.61
C MET A 201 5.18 -16.66 4.35
N LEU A 202 5.31 -16.38 5.66
CA LEU A 202 6.39 -16.95 6.48
C LEU A 202 6.23 -18.45 6.67
N LYS A 203 5.02 -18.92 6.99
CA LYS A 203 4.74 -20.34 7.24
C LYS A 203 4.58 -21.15 5.96
N GLY A 204 3.91 -20.59 4.96
CA GLY A 204 3.61 -21.28 3.70
C GLY A 204 2.90 -22.63 3.88
N ASP A 205 3.09 -23.53 2.92
CA ASP A 205 2.53 -24.89 2.96
C ASP A 205 3.24 -25.80 3.98
N GLY A 206 4.53 -25.61 4.20
CA GLY A 206 5.30 -26.32 5.23
C GLY A 206 4.77 -26.08 6.64
N GLY A 207 4.55 -24.81 7.01
CA GLY A 207 4.01 -24.46 8.32
C GLY A 207 2.55 -24.86 8.49
N ALA A 208 1.75 -24.84 7.42
CA ALA A 208 0.41 -25.43 7.46
C ALA A 208 0.47 -26.94 7.75
N ALA A 209 1.40 -27.68 7.14
CA ALA A 209 1.55 -29.11 7.39
C ALA A 209 2.00 -29.42 8.83
N GLU A 210 2.89 -28.61 9.39
CA GLU A 210 3.29 -28.70 10.79
C GLU A 210 2.14 -28.38 11.75
N GLU A 211 1.36 -27.34 11.46
CA GLU A 211 0.20 -26.96 12.28
C GLU A 211 -0.86 -28.07 12.29
N VAL A 212 -1.12 -28.74 11.17
CA VAL A 212 -2.02 -29.91 11.14
C VAL A 212 -1.52 -31.04 12.05
N ALA A 213 -0.20 -31.23 12.15
CA ALA A 213 0.39 -32.30 12.95
C ALA A 213 0.45 -31.97 14.46
N THR A 214 0.53 -30.69 14.82
CA THR A 214 0.89 -30.25 16.18
C THR A 214 -0.18 -29.40 16.87
N ALA A 215 -1.14 -28.83 16.13
CA ALA A 215 -2.14 -27.92 16.68
C ALA A 215 -3.05 -28.61 17.68
N THR A 216 -3.23 -27.97 18.83
CA THR A 216 -4.21 -28.36 19.85
C THR A 216 -5.56 -27.67 19.64
N ASP A 217 -5.60 -26.56 18.90
CA ASP A 217 -6.83 -25.86 18.55
C ASP A 217 -7.45 -26.44 17.27
N GLU A 218 -8.67 -26.95 17.38
CA GLU A 218 -9.42 -27.55 16.27
C GLU A 218 -9.68 -26.53 15.15
N LYS A 219 -9.85 -25.24 15.47
CA LYS A 219 -10.06 -24.21 14.45
C LYS A 219 -8.82 -23.97 13.61
N ALA A 220 -7.67 -23.72 14.25
CA ALA A 220 -6.39 -23.56 13.57
C ALA A 220 -6.06 -24.78 12.71
N LYS A 221 -6.27 -25.99 13.25
CA LYS A 221 -6.10 -27.24 12.52
C LYS A 221 -6.98 -27.31 11.27
N THR A 222 -8.28 -27.02 11.40
CA THR A 222 -9.22 -27.02 10.27
C THR A 222 -8.80 -26.04 9.17
N ILE A 223 -8.40 -24.82 9.55
CA ILE A 223 -7.95 -23.79 8.59
C ILE A 223 -6.76 -24.28 7.77
N SER A 224 -5.78 -24.90 8.43
CA SER A 224 -4.56 -25.41 7.80
C SER A 224 -4.79 -26.69 6.99
N GLU A 225 -5.66 -27.60 7.45
CA GLU A 225 -6.10 -28.77 6.66
C GLU A 225 -6.79 -28.33 5.36
N ASP A 226 -7.73 -27.39 5.45
CA ASP A 226 -8.44 -26.83 4.31
C ASP A 226 -7.48 -26.10 3.35
N PHE A 227 -6.47 -25.42 3.87
CA PHE A 227 -5.48 -24.70 3.07
C PHE A 227 -4.67 -25.70 2.24
N LEU A 228 -4.15 -26.74 2.89
CA LEU A 228 -3.41 -27.82 2.24
C LEU A 228 -4.28 -28.59 1.24
N ALA A 229 -5.55 -28.82 1.56
CA ALA A 229 -6.48 -29.48 0.64
C ALA A 229 -6.63 -28.67 -0.65
N GLN A 230 -6.81 -27.35 -0.56
CA GLN A 230 -6.90 -26.47 -1.73
C GLN A 230 -5.63 -26.49 -2.58
N MET A 231 -4.46 -26.45 -1.93
CA MET A 231 -3.15 -26.51 -2.60
C MET A 231 -2.93 -27.86 -3.29
N ARG A 232 -3.18 -28.98 -2.60
CA ARG A 232 -2.99 -30.34 -3.13
C ARG A 232 -3.97 -30.69 -4.24
N MET A 233 -5.22 -30.23 -4.17
CA MET A 233 -6.20 -30.39 -5.24
C MET A 233 -5.82 -29.59 -6.51
N GLY A 234 -4.97 -28.57 -6.36
CA GLY A 234 -4.64 -27.65 -7.45
C GLY A 234 -5.86 -26.84 -7.89
N LYS A 235 -6.63 -26.31 -6.92
CA LYS A 235 -7.75 -25.39 -7.20
C LYS A 235 -7.28 -24.15 -7.95
N SER A 236 -6.10 -23.66 -7.58
CA SER A 236 -5.41 -22.56 -8.24
C SER A 236 -3.91 -22.85 -8.26
N PHE A 237 -3.24 -22.59 -9.39
CA PHE A 237 -1.79 -22.75 -9.49
C PHE A 237 -1.20 -21.85 -10.59
N LEU A 238 0.09 -21.56 -10.49
CA LEU A 238 0.82 -20.72 -11.43
C LEU A 238 1.50 -21.59 -12.49
N HIS A 239 1.29 -21.28 -13.77
CA HIS A 239 1.97 -21.99 -14.84
C HIS A 239 2.11 -21.15 -16.12
N GLY A 240 3.35 -20.96 -16.55
CA GLY A 240 3.68 -20.26 -17.78
C GLY A 240 3.42 -18.75 -17.72
N SER A 241 3.58 -18.12 -18.89
CA SER A 241 3.33 -16.70 -19.09
C SER A 241 2.54 -16.50 -20.37
N ASP A 242 1.76 -15.42 -20.43
CA ASP A 242 1.05 -15.06 -21.65
C ASP A 242 1.99 -14.45 -22.70
N LYS A 243 1.44 -14.04 -23.85
CA LYS A 243 2.21 -13.39 -24.93
C LYS A 243 2.85 -12.05 -24.52
N GLN A 244 2.42 -11.47 -23.41
CA GLN A 244 2.93 -10.22 -22.85
C GLN A 244 3.89 -10.48 -21.67
N GLY A 245 4.23 -11.74 -21.38
CA GLY A 245 5.13 -12.10 -20.28
C GLY A 245 4.48 -12.08 -18.90
N ARG A 246 3.15 -11.93 -18.81
CA ARG A 246 2.44 -11.93 -17.52
C ARG A 246 2.30 -13.35 -17.00
N PRO A 247 2.67 -13.64 -15.74
CA PRO A 247 2.48 -14.95 -15.16
C PRO A 247 0.98 -15.31 -15.15
N ILE A 248 0.69 -16.56 -15.50
CA ILE A 248 -0.69 -17.06 -15.57
C ILE A 248 -1.01 -17.84 -14.30
N CYS A 249 -2.04 -17.40 -13.59
CA CYS A 249 -2.70 -18.18 -12.55
C CYS A 249 -3.90 -18.91 -13.18
N ILE A 250 -3.91 -20.23 -13.10
CA ILE A 250 -5.00 -21.06 -13.59
C ILE A 250 -5.92 -21.38 -12.43
N VAL A 251 -7.18 -20.95 -12.51
CA VAL A 251 -8.21 -21.18 -11.47
C VAL A 251 -9.21 -22.22 -11.98
N ARG A 252 -9.22 -23.39 -11.33
CA ARG A 252 -10.09 -24.52 -11.68
C ARG A 252 -11.39 -24.46 -10.88
N VAL A 253 -12.30 -23.59 -11.30
CA VAL A 253 -13.60 -23.35 -10.64
C VAL A 253 -14.43 -24.64 -10.47
N ARG A 254 -14.31 -25.61 -11.39
CA ARG A 254 -14.99 -26.92 -11.29
C ARG A 254 -14.65 -27.74 -10.03
N LEU A 255 -13.55 -27.41 -9.36
CA LEU A 255 -13.11 -28.07 -8.13
C LEU A 255 -13.61 -27.35 -6.88
N HIS A 256 -14.22 -26.17 -7.01
CA HIS A 256 -14.74 -25.39 -5.91
C HIS A 256 -16.20 -25.74 -5.66
N HIS A 257 -16.49 -26.30 -4.48
CA HIS A 257 -17.85 -26.46 -3.99
C HIS A 257 -18.00 -25.68 -2.69
N GLN A 258 -19.14 -24.99 -2.56
CA GLN A 258 -19.44 -24.16 -1.42
C GLN A 258 -19.57 -25.02 -0.16
N GLY A 259 -18.90 -24.60 0.93
CA GLY A 259 -18.91 -25.32 2.20
C GLY A 259 -17.84 -26.41 2.34
N ASP A 260 -17.06 -26.71 1.29
CA ASP A 260 -15.95 -27.67 1.38
C ASP A 260 -14.80 -27.18 2.27
N GLN A 261 -14.62 -25.85 2.37
CA GLN A 261 -13.60 -25.21 3.20
C GLN A 261 -14.17 -24.01 3.92
N VAL A 262 -13.56 -23.70 5.07
CA VAL A 262 -13.82 -22.45 5.78
C VAL A 262 -13.33 -21.25 4.98
N GLU A 263 -14.10 -20.16 5.01
CA GLU A 263 -13.82 -18.93 4.26
C GLU A 263 -12.40 -18.42 4.51
N GLN A 264 -11.99 -18.34 5.78
CA GLN A 264 -10.65 -17.90 6.16
C GLN A 264 -9.54 -18.71 5.48
N SER A 265 -9.72 -20.01 5.27
CA SER A 265 -8.74 -20.86 4.59
C SER A 265 -8.68 -20.54 3.09
N VAL A 266 -9.82 -20.29 2.46
CA VAL A 266 -9.90 -19.88 1.05
C VAL A 266 -9.25 -18.52 0.83
N GLU A 267 -9.45 -17.58 1.75
CA GLU A 267 -8.81 -16.26 1.72
C GLU A 267 -7.29 -16.36 1.87
N ARG A 268 -6.80 -17.16 2.83
CA ARG A 268 -5.36 -17.38 3.04
C ARG A 268 -4.69 -18.05 1.83
N CYS A 269 -5.33 -19.06 1.25
CA CYS A 269 -4.86 -19.71 0.03
C CYS A 269 -4.80 -18.73 -1.16
N THR A 270 -5.81 -17.88 -1.28
CA THR A 270 -5.86 -16.81 -2.29
C THR A 270 -4.69 -15.84 -2.15
N VAL A 271 -4.47 -15.32 -0.95
CA VAL A 271 -3.37 -14.37 -0.66
C VAL A 271 -2.02 -15.03 -0.92
N TYR A 272 -1.82 -16.26 -0.45
CA TYR A 272 -0.59 -17.02 -0.68
C TYR A 272 -0.27 -17.16 -2.17
N ILE A 273 -1.26 -17.49 -3.00
CA ILE A 273 -1.09 -17.63 -4.44
C ILE A 273 -0.80 -16.29 -5.11
N ILE A 274 -1.48 -15.20 -4.73
CA ILE A 274 -1.23 -13.86 -5.26
C ILE A 274 0.19 -13.40 -4.92
N GLU A 275 0.61 -13.56 -3.68
CA GLU A 275 1.95 -13.15 -3.23
C GLU A 275 3.05 -14.02 -3.85
N THR A 276 2.79 -15.32 -4.05
CA THR A 276 3.69 -16.21 -4.80
C THR A 276 3.76 -15.81 -6.29
N ALA A 277 2.64 -15.40 -6.89
CA ALA A 277 2.59 -14.93 -8.27
C ALA A 277 3.44 -13.68 -8.47
N ARG A 278 3.47 -12.79 -7.46
CA ARG A 278 4.32 -11.61 -7.48
C ARG A 278 5.80 -11.98 -7.60
N LEU A 279 6.26 -13.05 -6.96
CA LEU A 279 7.65 -13.57 -7.10
C LEU A 279 8.03 -13.99 -8.52
N SER A 280 7.02 -14.21 -9.38
CA SER A 280 7.22 -14.60 -10.79
C SER A 280 7.15 -13.41 -11.75
N LEU A 281 6.89 -12.19 -11.25
CA LEU A 281 6.87 -10.98 -12.06
C LEU A 281 8.29 -10.62 -12.49
N ARG A 282 8.45 -10.30 -13.78
CA ARG A 282 9.72 -9.83 -14.33
C ARG A 282 9.52 -8.43 -14.89
N PRO A 283 10.37 -7.45 -14.55
CA PRO A 283 10.34 -6.14 -15.18
C PRO A 283 10.34 -6.29 -16.72
N PRO A 284 9.52 -5.51 -17.45
CA PRO A 284 8.68 -4.39 -16.98
C PRO A 284 7.25 -4.79 -16.54
N VAL A 285 6.95 -6.09 -16.47
CA VAL A 285 5.60 -6.59 -16.18
C VAL A 285 5.30 -6.49 -14.69
N ASP A 286 4.19 -5.81 -14.36
CA ASP A 286 3.73 -5.61 -12.98
C ASP A 286 2.33 -6.20 -12.71
N THR A 287 1.83 -7.05 -13.62
CA THR A 287 0.50 -7.68 -13.53
C THR A 287 0.57 -9.18 -13.82
N ALA A 288 -0.31 -9.94 -13.16
CA ALA A 288 -0.57 -11.35 -13.44
C ALA A 288 -1.95 -11.51 -14.11
N VAL A 289 -2.18 -12.64 -14.78
CA VAL A 289 -3.45 -12.94 -15.44
C VAL A 289 -4.08 -14.18 -14.83
N ASN A 290 -5.35 -14.09 -14.46
CA ASN A 290 -6.15 -15.24 -14.06
C ASN A 290 -6.84 -15.85 -15.29
N THR A 291 -6.70 -17.15 -15.48
CA THR A 291 -7.39 -17.91 -16.53
C THR A 291 -8.34 -18.92 -15.91
N ILE A 292 -9.58 -18.92 -16.38
CA ILE A 292 -10.66 -19.79 -15.89
C ILE A 292 -11.18 -20.61 -17.07
N PRO A 293 -10.84 -21.90 -17.15
CA PRO A 293 -11.35 -22.79 -18.19
C PRO A 293 -12.89 -22.87 -18.14
N SER A 294 -13.56 -22.79 -19.29
CA SER A 294 -14.96 -22.37 -19.42
C SER A 294 -16.04 -23.39 -19.05
N ASP A 295 -15.75 -24.43 -18.26
CA ASP A 295 -16.72 -25.51 -18.04
C ASP A 295 -17.91 -25.05 -17.16
N LYS A 296 -17.72 -24.14 -16.19
CA LYS A 296 -18.82 -23.60 -15.35
C LYS A 296 -18.55 -22.16 -14.90
N ARG A 297 -19.15 -21.18 -15.59
CA ARG A 297 -18.93 -19.73 -15.36
C ARG A 297 -19.72 -19.15 -14.17
N SER A 298 -20.83 -19.77 -13.73
CA SER A 298 -21.68 -19.16 -12.68
C SER A 298 -21.11 -19.31 -11.26
N ALA A 299 -20.36 -20.37 -10.96
CA ALA A 299 -19.69 -20.57 -9.66
C ALA A 299 -18.47 -19.64 -9.46
N PHE A 300 -18.06 -18.89 -10.49
CA PHE A 300 -16.96 -17.94 -10.42
C PHE A 300 -17.38 -16.58 -9.84
N CYS A 301 -18.65 -16.19 -9.94
CA CYS A 301 -19.11 -14.89 -9.44
C CYS A 301 -19.09 -14.80 -7.90
N ASP A 302 -19.08 -15.95 -7.21
CA ASP A 302 -19.00 -16.06 -5.75
C ASP A 302 -17.56 -16.19 -5.23
N TYR A 303 -16.56 -16.15 -6.13
CA TYR A 303 -15.16 -16.34 -5.76
C TYR A 303 -14.59 -15.08 -5.10
N ASN A 304 -14.25 -15.19 -3.81
CA ASN A 304 -13.64 -14.12 -3.00
C ASN A 304 -12.39 -13.49 -3.65
N LEU A 305 -11.70 -14.20 -4.55
CA LEU A 305 -10.51 -13.72 -5.26
C LEU A 305 -10.73 -12.40 -6.02
N VAL A 306 -11.91 -12.19 -6.61
CA VAL A 306 -12.25 -10.92 -7.30
C VAL A 306 -12.42 -9.77 -6.31
N SER A 307 -13.01 -10.05 -5.15
CA SER A 307 -13.18 -9.09 -4.06
C SER A 307 -11.83 -8.69 -3.44
N PHE A 308 -10.91 -9.64 -3.26
CA PHE A 308 -9.58 -9.36 -2.70
C PHE A 308 -8.66 -8.58 -3.64
N THR A 309 -8.78 -8.77 -4.95
CA THR A 309 -8.01 -7.95 -5.91
C THR A 309 -8.48 -6.50 -6.02
N ASN A 310 -9.65 -6.16 -5.48
CA ASN A 310 -10.26 -4.82 -5.54
C ASN A 310 -10.44 -4.13 -4.18
N LYS A 311 -10.16 -4.82 -3.07
CA LYS A 311 -10.06 -4.22 -1.73
C LYS A 311 -8.70 -3.57 -1.57
#